data_AF-A0A537XQ33-F1
#
_entry.id   AF-A0A537XQ33-F1
#
_cell.length_a   1.000
_cell.length_b   1.000
_cell.length_c   1.000
_cell.angle_alpha   90.00
_cell.angle_beta   90.00
_cell.angle_gamma   90.00
#
_symmetry.space_group_name_H-M   'P 1'
#
loop_
_entity.id
_entity.type
_entity.pdbx_description
1 polymer ?
#
loop_
_entity_poly.entity_id
_entity_poly.type
_entity_poly.pdbx_seq_one_letter_code
_entity_poly.pdbx_strand_id
1 'polypeptide(L)'
;MTKALSVLNPGAMKRAKLSRYNFAGMGPWMLGKVAEDYKTPHPTELLEMARDMGVRLIPCQMTMDLMGVKEEDLIDGLEEPIGAATALLEMKESSIQLFI
;
A
#
# COMPACT_ATOMS: atom_id res chain seq x y z
N MET A 1 -11.33 7.40 18.83
CA MET A 1 -9.90 7.06 18.60
C MET A 1 -9.62 6.80 17.12
N THR A 2 -10.43 5.98 16.45
CA THR A 2 -10.35 5.68 15.01
C THR A 2 -10.20 6.91 14.10
N LYS A 3 -11.04 7.95 14.27
CA LYS A 3 -10.90 9.21 13.50
C LYS A 3 -9.56 9.93 13.69
N ALA A 4 -8.98 9.87 14.90
CA ALA A 4 -7.68 10.50 15.16
C ALA A 4 -6.53 9.72 14.49
N LEU A 5 -6.62 8.40 14.47
CA LEU A 5 -5.68 7.52 13.75
C LEU A 5 -5.72 7.76 12.24
N SER A 6 -6.92 7.88 11.66
CA SER A 6 -7.11 8.21 10.23
C SER A 6 -6.41 9.53 9.86
N VAL A 7 -6.59 10.59 10.66
CA VAL A 7 -5.95 11.89 10.42
C VAL A 7 -4.42 11.84 10.59
N LEU A 8 -3.93 11.05 11.55
CA LEU A 8 -2.49 10.93 11.83
C LEU A 8 -1.75 10.04 10.83
N ASN A 9 -2.44 9.12 10.17
CA ASN A 9 -1.86 8.23 9.18
C ASN A 9 -2.04 8.80 7.77
N PRO A 10 -1.01 9.40 7.16
CA PRO A 10 -1.16 10.11 5.90
C PRO A 10 -1.47 9.21 4.69
N GLY A 11 -1.45 7.88 4.84
CA GLY A 11 -1.91 6.88 3.85
C GLY A 11 -1.18 6.85 2.50
N ALA A 12 -0.31 7.81 2.21
CA ALA A 12 0.24 8.03 0.89
C ALA A 12 1.58 7.31 0.69
N MET A 13 1.72 6.66 -0.47
CA MET A 13 2.97 6.02 -0.91
C MET A 13 4.18 6.97 -0.87
N LYS A 14 3.98 8.26 -1.20
CA LYS A 14 5.04 9.29 -1.12
C LYS A 14 5.54 9.58 0.30
N ARG A 15 4.77 9.22 1.32
CA ARG A 15 5.08 9.40 2.74
C ARG A 15 5.38 8.09 3.45
N ALA A 16 5.49 6.99 2.70
CA ALA A 16 5.88 5.70 3.24
C ALA A 16 7.28 5.81 3.87
N LYS A 17 7.41 5.31 5.09
CA LYS A 17 8.68 5.28 5.82
C LYS A 17 9.45 4.01 5.46
N LEU A 18 10.77 4.07 5.54
CA LEU A 18 11.55 2.83 5.48
C LEU A 18 11.28 1.97 6.71
N SER A 19 11.19 0.65 6.51
CA SER A 19 10.98 -0.33 7.59
C SER A 19 12.11 -0.31 8.63
N ARG A 20 13.32 0.04 8.20
CA ARG A 20 14.50 0.29 9.04
C ARG A 20 15.28 1.49 8.51
N TYR A 21 16.10 2.11 9.35
CA TYR A 21 16.96 3.24 8.97
C TYR A 21 16.20 4.49 8.45
N ASN A 22 14.97 4.74 8.90
CA ASN A 22 14.19 5.89 8.44
C ASN A 22 14.85 7.24 8.80
N PHE A 23 15.55 7.33 9.94
CA PHE A 23 16.26 8.53 10.41
C PHE A 23 15.49 9.85 10.21
N ALA A 24 14.27 9.92 10.75
CA ALA A 24 13.36 11.07 10.61
C ALA A 24 13.11 11.54 9.15
N GLY A 25 13.28 10.67 8.17
CA GLY A 25 13.08 10.95 6.74
C GLY A 25 14.38 11.02 5.92
N MET A 26 15.55 11.07 6.57
CA MET A 26 16.84 11.07 5.87
C MET A 26 17.10 9.74 5.13
N GLY A 27 16.68 8.61 5.72
CA GLY A 27 16.82 7.29 5.10
C GLY A 27 16.10 7.16 3.75
N PRO A 28 14.77 7.42 3.68
CA PRO A 28 14.04 7.44 2.42
C PRO A 28 14.67 8.35 1.37
N TRP A 29 15.16 9.53 1.76
CA TRP A 29 15.83 10.44 0.85
C TRP A 29 17.13 9.85 0.28
N MET A 30 17.98 9.25 1.13
CA MET A 30 19.21 8.59 0.68
C MET A 30 18.93 7.40 -0.23
N LEU A 31 17.94 6.56 0.12
CA LEU A 31 17.54 5.43 -0.72
C LEU A 31 17.00 5.91 -2.07
N GLY A 32 16.22 6.99 -2.09
CA GLY A 32 15.74 7.61 -3.32
C GLY A 32 16.89 8.04 -4.23
N LYS A 33 17.95 8.65 -3.67
CA LYS A 33 19.15 9.03 -4.43
C LYS A 33 19.86 7.82 -5.04
N VAL A 34 20.03 6.75 -4.27
CA VAL A 34 20.60 5.50 -4.78
C VAL A 34 19.69 4.91 -5.88
N ALA A 35 18.38 4.88 -5.69
CA ALA A 35 17.45 4.36 -6.69
C ALA A 35 17.52 5.15 -8.01
N GLU A 36 17.62 6.48 -7.95
CA GLU A 36 17.84 7.35 -9.12
C GLU A 36 19.12 6.98 -9.87
N ASP A 37 20.24 6.76 -9.16
CA ASP A 37 21.52 6.37 -9.77
C ASP A 37 21.44 5.03 -10.51
N TYR A 38 20.66 4.08 -9.99
CA TYR A 38 20.40 2.78 -10.62
C TYR A 38 19.23 2.81 -11.62
N LYS A 39 18.60 3.96 -11.85
CA LYS A 39 17.41 4.13 -12.71
C LYS A 39 16.26 3.21 -12.32
N THR A 40 16.09 2.98 -11.02
CA THR A 40 15.02 2.16 -10.47
C THR A 40 13.76 3.01 -10.32
N PRO A 41 12.58 2.57 -10.82
CA PRO A 41 11.33 3.30 -10.68
C PRO A 41 10.95 3.54 -9.23
N HIS A 42 10.30 4.68 -8.96
CA HIS A 42 9.79 4.97 -7.62
C HIS A 42 8.57 4.08 -7.31
N PRO A 43 8.29 3.69 -6.05
CA PRO A 43 7.12 2.87 -5.71
C PRO A 43 5.76 3.39 -6.21
N THR A 44 5.61 4.70 -6.40
CA THR A 44 4.40 5.28 -7.01
C THR A 44 4.27 4.92 -8.48
N GLU A 45 5.37 4.91 -9.24
CA GLU A 45 5.39 4.51 -10.65
C GLU A 45 5.15 3.00 -10.78
N LEU A 46 5.69 2.21 -9.85
CA LEU A 46 5.43 0.76 -9.79
C LEU A 46 3.96 0.46 -9.51
N LEU A 47 3.29 1.26 -8.67
CA LEU A 47 1.85 1.11 -8.41
C LEU A 47 1.02 1.45 -9.65
N GLU A 48 1.37 2.51 -10.38
CA GLU A 48 0.71 2.88 -11.64
C GLU A 48 0.90 1.77 -12.69
N MET A 49 2.13 1.27 -12.86
CA MET A 49 2.42 0.15 -13.76
C MET A 49 1.62 -1.11 -13.40
N ALA A 50 1.50 -1.43 -12.10
CA ALA A 50 0.69 -2.57 -11.65
C ALA A 50 -0.79 -2.41 -12.05
N ARG A 51 -1.34 -1.19 -11.94
CA ARG A 51 -2.72 -0.90 -12.38
C ARG A 51 -2.87 -1.04 -13.89
N ASP A 52 -1.92 -0.54 -14.67
CA ASP A 52 -1.93 -0.66 -16.13
C ASP A 52 -1.84 -2.12 -16.61
N MET A 53 -1.17 -2.97 -15.82
CA MET A 53 -1.10 -4.42 -16.05
C MET A 53 -2.36 -5.19 -15.59
N GLY A 54 -3.36 -4.51 -15.03
CA GLY A 54 -4.60 -5.13 -14.56
C GLY A 54 -4.47 -5.90 -13.24
N VAL A 55 -3.50 -5.54 -12.40
CA VAL A 55 -3.39 -6.12 -11.05
C VAL A 55 -4.62 -5.74 -10.22
N ARG A 56 -5.30 -6.75 -9.66
CA ARG A 56 -6.43 -6.56 -8.74
C ARG A 56 -5.91 -6.09 -7.39
N LEU A 57 -6.26 -4.86 -7.01
CA LEU A 57 -5.93 -4.29 -5.71
C LEU A 57 -7.18 -4.32 -4.84
N ILE A 58 -7.17 -5.18 -3.80
CA ILE A 58 -8.34 -5.44 -2.97
C ILE A 58 -8.11 -4.92 -1.53
N PRO A 59 -8.88 -3.93 -1.05
CA PRO A 59 -8.78 -3.44 0.32
C PRO A 59 -9.26 -4.46 1.36
N CYS A 60 -8.64 -4.46 2.54
CA CYS A 60 -9.10 -5.26 3.67
C CYS A 60 -10.16 -4.49 4.46
N GLN A 61 -11.41 -4.96 4.42
CA GLN A 61 -12.56 -4.34 5.09
C GLN A 61 -12.30 -4.08 6.59
N MET A 62 -11.82 -5.10 7.30
CA MET A 62 -11.55 -4.98 8.74
C MET A 62 -10.47 -3.93 9.05
N THR A 63 -9.45 -3.80 8.18
CA THR A 63 -8.42 -2.78 8.35
C THR A 63 -8.99 -1.38 8.11
N MET A 64 -9.84 -1.22 7.10
CA MET A 64 -10.54 0.05 6.84
C MET A 64 -11.38 0.48 8.04
N ASP A 65 -12.17 -0.44 8.62
CA ASP A 65 -13.01 -0.18 9.79
C ASP A 65 -12.19 0.23 11.02
N LEU A 66 -11.07 -0.48 11.28
CA LEU A 66 -10.19 -0.18 12.42
C LEU A 66 -9.45 1.15 12.26
N MET A 67 -9.04 1.48 11.03
CA MET A 67 -8.30 2.70 10.72
C MET A 67 -9.20 3.90 10.44
N GLY A 68 -10.51 3.69 10.25
CA GLY A 68 -11.45 4.75 9.90
C GLY A 68 -11.23 5.30 8.51
N VAL A 69 -10.83 4.43 7.59
CA VAL A 69 -10.62 4.73 6.16
C VAL A 69 -11.90 4.35 5.43
N LYS A 70 -12.38 5.24 4.58
CA LYS A 70 -13.54 5.01 3.73
C LYS A 70 -13.09 4.78 2.28
N GLU A 71 -13.99 4.25 1.45
CA GLU A 71 -13.72 4.08 0.02
C GLU A 71 -13.38 5.41 -0.67
N GLU A 72 -14.00 6.52 -0.25
CA GLU A 72 -13.71 7.88 -0.73
C GLU A 72 -12.29 8.38 -0.40
N ASP A 73 -11.60 7.73 0.55
CA ASP A 73 -10.21 8.06 0.91
C ASP A 73 -9.19 7.23 0.09
N LEU A 74 -9.67 6.24 -0.68
CA LEU A 74 -8.84 5.34 -1.46
C LEU A 74 -8.60 5.88 -2.88
N ILE A 75 -7.58 5.33 -3.55
CA ILE A 75 -7.38 5.60 -4.98
C ILE A 75 -8.47 4.93 -5.82
N ASP A 76 -8.76 5.48 -6.99
CA ASP A 76 -9.75 4.91 -7.90
C ASP A 76 -9.32 3.55 -8.47
N GLY A 77 -10.29 2.75 -8.91
CA GLY A 77 -10.05 1.49 -9.63
C GLY A 77 -9.56 0.35 -8.73
N LEU A 78 -9.86 0.41 -7.43
CA LEU A 78 -9.73 -0.72 -6.52
C LEU A 78 -10.97 -1.63 -6.62
N GLU A 79 -10.80 -2.87 -6.22
CA GLU A 79 -11.89 -3.84 -6.07
C GLU A 79 -12.69 -3.59 -4.78
N GLU A 80 -13.88 -4.20 -4.68
CA GLU A 80 -14.69 -4.13 -3.46
C GLU A 80 -13.89 -4.63 -2.24
N PRO A 81 -13.95 -3.93 -1.09
CA PRO A 81 -13.29 -4.38 0.13
C PRO A 81 -13.76 -5.78 0.56
N ILE A 82 -12.81 -6.64 0.93
CA ILE A 82 -13.12 -8.01 1.38
C ILE A 82 -12.59 -8.30 2.78
N GLY A 83 -13.17 -9.33 3.41
CA GLY A 83 -12.68 -9.87 4.68
C GLY A 83 -11.60 -10.94 4.49
N ALA A 84 -10.93 -11.29 5.60
CA ALA A 84 -9.85 -12.28 5.60
C ALA A 84 -10.28 -13.67 5.07
N ALA A 85 -11.53 -14.10 5.33
CA ALA A 85 -12.04 -15.37 4.84
C ALA A 85 -12.08 -15.42 3.30
N THR A 86 -12.62 -14.38 2.66
CA THR A 86 -12.63 -14.25 1.20
C THR A 86 -11.22 -14.15 0.63
N ALA A 87 -10.34 -13.38 1.28
CA ALA A 87 -8.94 -13.28 0.85
C ALA A 87 -8.24 -14.65 0.85
N LEU A 88 -8.48 -15.48 1.87
CA LEU A 88 -7.92 -16.83 1.93
C LEU A 88 -8.47 -17.76 0.84
N LEU A 89 -9.74 -17.60 0.46
CA LEU A 89 -10.34 -18.35 -0.66
C LEU A 89 -9.70 -17.96 -2.00
N GLU A 90 -9.52 -16.66 -2.26
CA GLU A 90 -8.82 -16.18 -3.46
C GLU A 90 -7.36 -16.67 -3.48
N MET A 91 -6.65 -16.55 -2.34
CA MET A 91 -5.25 -16.97 -2.21
C MET A 91 -5.06 -18.49 -2.39
N LYS A 92 -6.05 -19.30 -2.02
CA LYS A 92 -6.01 -20.76 -2.20
C LYS A 92 -5.93 -21.16 -3.67
N GLU A 93 -6.57 -20.39 -4.56
CA GLU A 93 -6.55 -20.64 -6.00
C GLU A 93 -5.28 -20.06 -6.68
N SER A 94 -4.51 -19.22 -5.98
CA SER A 94 -3.23 -18.71 -6.46
C SER A 94 -2.14 -19.79 -6.45
N SER A 95 -1.24 -19.75 -7.43
CA SER A 95 -0.09 -20.67 -7.46
C SER A 95 1.00 -20.32 -6.43
N ILE A 96 1.09 -19.05 -6.04
CA ILE A 96 2.08 -18.51 -5.09
C ILE A 96 1.38 -17.53 -4.15
N GLN A 97 1.67 -17.63 -2.85
CA GLN A 97 1.21 -16.70 -1.83
C GLN A 97 2.40 -16.07 -1.09
N LEU A 98 2.38 -14.75 -0.90
CA LEU A 98 3.40 -14.01 -0.15
C LEU A 98 2.73 -13.17 0.93
N PHE A 99 3.42 -12.99 2.06
CA PHE A 99 3.08 -12.00 3.09
C PHE A 99 4.28 -11.05 3.21
N ILE A 100 4.04 -9.77 2.90
CA ILE A 100 5.09 -8.74 2.74
C ILE A 100 4.95 -7.69 3.84
#